data_AF-A0A2Z4Y4Q7-F1
#
_entry.id   AF-A0A2Z4Y4Q7-F1
#
_cell.length_a   1.000
_cell.length_b   1.000
_cell.length_c   1.000
_cell.angle_alpha   90.00
_cell.angle_beta   90.00
_cell.angle_gamma   90.00
#
_symmetry.space_group_name_H-M   'P 1'
#
loop_
_entity.id
_entity.type
_entity.pdbx_description
1 polymer ?
#
loop_
_entity_poly.entity_id
_entity_poly.type
_entity_poly.pdbx_seq_one_letter_code
_entity_poly.pdbx_strand_id
1 'polypeptide(L)'
;MIFDPNTQPFLMAAEAKGNFIVFAITNQTDREYRVSPTHFALIVQGTRQLVPYSPEVAAIDVPSTLPPQGTIQGRAIFYDFPAPEGHRLVFKPGNEATFAVIQGAASSIRTLPPTKTSQANPSRSATNKSRSN
;
A
#
# COMPACT_ATOMS: atom_id res chain seq x y z
N MET A 1 -21.02 -25.08 10.36
CA MET A 1 -20.03 -24.04 9.99
C MET A 1 -20.07 -23.90 8.49
N ILE A 2 -20.42 -22.71 8.00
CA ILE A 2 -20.42 -22.41 6.56
C ILE A 2 -18.97 -22.02 6.22
N PHE A 3 -18.27 -22.89 5.50
CA PHE A 3 -17.02 -22.52 4.83
C PHE A 3 -17.40 -21.63 3.65
N ASP A 4 -17.09 -20.34 3.72
CA ASP A 4 -17.09 -19.49 2.53
C ASP A 4 -15.74 -19.67 1.82
N PRO A 5 -15.68 -20.34 0.66
CA PRO A 5 -14.43 -20.58 -0.06
C PRO A 5 -13.80 -19.28 -0.62
N ASN A 6 -14.49 -18.14 -0.53
CA ASN A 6 -13.98 -16.84 -0.98
C ASN A 6 -13.31 -16.03 0.14
N THR A 7 -13.37 -16.47 1.40
CA THR A 7 -12.67 -15.76 2.47
C THR A 7 -11.19 -16.13 2.43
N GLN A 8 -10.35 -15.21 1.98
CA GLN A 8 -8.90 -15.38 2.09
C GLN A 8 -8.54 -15.54 3.57
N PRO A 9 -7.69 -16.51 3.95
CA PRO A 9 -7.36 -16.74 5.35
C PRO A 9 -6.53 -15.60 5.95
N PHE A 10 -5.89 -14.79 5.09
CA PHE A 10 -5.07 -13.66 5.50
C PHE A 10 -5.36 -12.40 4.68
N LEU A 11 -5.38 -11.27 5.38
CA LEU A 11 -5.27 -9.95 4.77
C LEU A 11 -3.86 -9.41 4.96
N MET A 12 -3.37 -8.64 3.99
CA MET A 12 -2.06 -8.02 4.05
C MET A 12 -2.12 -6.57 3.57
N ALA A 13 -1.39 -5.71 4.26
CA ALA A 13 -1.10 -4.35 3.83
C ALA A 13 0.42 -4.14 3.86
N ALA A 14 0.96 -3.39 2.90
CA ALA A 14 2.38 -3.10 2.82
C ALA A 14 2.61 -1.68 2.31
N GLU A 15 3.58 -0.99 2.91
CA GLU A 15 3.96 0.38 2.59
C GLU A 15 5.49 0.49 2.47
N ALA A 16 5.95 1.18 1.43
CA ALA A 16 7.34 1.58 1.28
C ALA A 16 7.63 2.81 2.15
N LYS A 17 8.68 2.72 2.95
CA LYS A 17 9.25 3.82 3.73
C LYS A 17 10.71 3.96 3.31
N GLY A 18 10.95 4.71 2.24
CA GLY A 18 12.27 4.70 1.59
C GLY A 18 12.59 3.31 1.03
N ASN A 19 13.71 2.72 1.45
CA ASN A 19 14.16 1.40 0.99
C ASN A 19 13.65 0.22 1.81
N PHE A 20 12.87 0.46 2.87
CA PHE A 20 12.27 -0.61 3.67
C PHE A 20 10.76 -0.69 3.47
N ILE A 21 10.23 -1.88 3.65
CA ILE A 21 8.80 -2.18 3.59
C ILE A 21 8.32 -2.37 5.03
N VAL A 22 7.28 -1.64 5.43
CA VAL A 22 6.52 -1.94 6.65
C VAL A 22 5.24 -2.65 6.22
N PHE A 23 4.89 -3.73 6.88
CA PHE A 23 3.71 -4.52 6.53
C PHE A 23 2.94 -4.99 7.75
N ALA A 24 1.66 -5.27 7.54
CA ALA A 24 0.78 -5.90 8.51
C ALA A 24 0.09 -7.11 7.88
N ILE A 25 -0.03 -8.18 8.66
CA ILE A 25 -0.74 -9.40 8.26
C ILE A 25 -1.81 -9.67 9.30
N THR A 26 -3.05 -9.80 8.86
CA THR A 26 -4.20 -10.15 9.70
C THR A 26 -4.66 -11.56 9.36
N ASN A 27 -4.75 -12.41 10.37
CA ASN A 27 -5.32 -13.75 10.27
C ASN A 27 -6.82 -13.70 10.45
N GLN A 28 -7.57 -14.17 9.47
CA GLN A 28 -9.03 -14.20 9.49
C GLN A 28 -9.60 -15.54 9.97
N THR A 29 -8.74 -16.46 10.39
CA THR A 29 -9.11 -17.80 10.87
C THR A 29 -9.11 -17.87 12.40
N ASP A 30 -9.62 -18.97 12.92
CA ASP A 30 -9.60 -19.35 14.34
C ASP A 30 -8.33 -20.11 14.76
N ARG A 31 -7.35 -20.27 13.85
CA ARG A 31 -6.11 -21.02 14.08
C ARG A 31 -4.91 -20.12 14.21
N GLU A 32 -3.92 -20.53 15.00
CA GLU A 32 -2.61 -19.88 15.03
C GLU A 32 -1.72 -20.39 13.89
N TYR A 33 -0.91 -19.50 13.31
CA TYR A 33 0.08 -19.85 12.30
C TYR A 33 1.49 -19.51 12.75
N ARG A 34 2.44 -20.41 12.45
CA ARG A 34 3.86 -20.09 12.55
C ARG A 34 4.27 -19.19 11.39
N VAL A 35 5.11 -18.22 11.69
CA VAL A 35 5.63 -17.24 10.73
C VAL A 35 7.15 -17.37 10.68
N SER A 36 7.68 -17.34 9.47
CA SER A 36 9.11 -17.40 9.18
C SER A 36 9.40 -16.46 8.01
N PRO A 37 10.59 -15.84 7.93
CA PRO A 37 11.05 -15.12 6.74
C PRO A 37 10.89 -15.93 5.44
N THR A 38 11.03 -17.27 5.50
CA THR A 38 10.85 -18.17 4.34
C THR A 38 9.42 -18.20 3.79
N HIS A 39 8.44 -17.67 4.52
CA HIS A 39 7.06 -17.52 4.03
C HIS A 39 6.89 -16.29 3.13
N PHE A 40 7.92 -15.47 2.96
CA PHE A 40 7.85 -14.23 2.21
C PHE A 40 8.55 -14.34 0.85
N ALA A 41 8.04 -13.55 -0.09
CA ALA A 41 8.64 -13.35 -1.40
C ALA A 41 8.24 -11.97 -1.94
N LEU A 42 8.94 -11.48 -2.95
CA LEU A 42 8.59 -10.27 -3.68
C LEU A 42 8.16 -10.65 -5.10
N ILE A 43 7.07 -10.09 -5.60
CA ILE A 43 6.77 -10.11 -7.03
C ILE A 43 7.14 -8.76 -7.63
N VAL A 44 8.00 -8.80 -8.65
CA VAL A 44 8.55 -7.59 -9.27
C VAL A 44 7.47 -6.81 -10.02
N GLN A 45 7.41 -5.49 -9.82
CA GLN A 45 6.43 -4.60 -10.47
C GLN A 45 6.42 -4.81 -11.99
N GLY A 46 5.23 -4.84 -12.59
CA GLY A 46 5.07 -4.99 -14.04
C GLY A 46 5.42 -6.38 -14.59
N THR A 47 5.84 -7.31 -13.72
CA THR A 47 6.22 -8.67 -14.13
C THR A 47 5.46 -9.74 -13.34
N ARG A 48 5.72 -11.00 -13.70
CA ARG A 48 5.34 -12.19 -12.92
C ARG A 48 6.54 -12.85 -12.23
N GLN A 49 7.71 -12.19 -12.24
CA GLN A 49 8.90 -12.72 -11.60
C GLN A 49 8.71 -12.74 -10.08
N LEU A 50 8.83 -13.92 -9.50
CA LEU A 50 8.83 -14.14 -8.05
C LEU A 50 10.27 -14.21 -7.56
N VAL A 51 10.57 -13.46 -6.51
CA VAL A 51 11.86 -13.45 -5.82
C VAL A 51 11.61 -13.98 -4.40
N PRO A 52 11.87 -15.27 -4.14
CA PRO A 52 11.72 -15.85 -2.81
C PRO A 52 12.68 -15.21 -1.80
N TYR A 53 12.30 -15.21 -0.53
CA TYR A 53 13.22 -14.87 0.53
C TYR A 53 14.42 -15.84 0.55
N SER A 54 15.62 -15.27 0.65
CA SER A 54 16.81 -15.91 1.20
C SER A 54 17.61 -14.87 1.99
N PRO A 55 18.50 -15.29 2.91
CA PRO A 55 19.33 -14.35 3.69
C PRO A 55 20.22 -13.46 2.82
N GLU A 56 20.59 -13.89 1.62
CA GLU A 56 21.38 -13.10 0.66
C GLU A 56 20.55 -12.06 -0.10
N VAL A 57 19.22 -12.26 -0.17
CA VAL A 57 18.30 -11.44 -0.97
C VAL A 57 17.55 -10.42 -0.12
N ALA A 58 17.22 -10.78 1.13
CA ALA A 58 16.42 -9.93 2.00
C ALA A 58 16.69 -10.13 3.49
N ALA A 59 16.43 -9.07 4.27
CA ALA A 59 16.25 -9.15 5.71
C ALA A 59 14.78 -8.93 6.05
N ILE A 60 14.22 -9.79 6.89
CA ILE A 60 12.83 -9.71 7.34
C ILE A 60 12.80 -9.87 8.86
N ASP A 61 12.20 -8.88 9.52
CA ASP A 61 11.92 -8.86 10.95
C ASP A 61 10.40 -8.93 11.15
N VAL A 62 9.94 -10.02 11.78
CA VAL A 62 8.52 -10.32 11.94
C VAL A 62 8.32 -11.24 13.14
N PRO A 63 7.25 -11.07 13.94
CA PRO A 63 6.90 -12.03 14.98
C PRO A 63 6.76 -13.45 14.43
N SER A 64 7.22 -14.45 15.17
CA SER A 64 7.22 -15.86 14.74
C SER A 64 5.85 -16.54 14.81
N THR A 65 4.84 -15.86 15.32
CA THR A 65 3.49 -16.37 15.56
C THR A 65 2.46 -15.36 15.10
N LEU A 66 1.49 -15.82 14.31
CA LEU A 66 0.33 -15.05 13.87
C LEU A 66 -0.92 -15.61 14.59
N PRO A 67 -1.44 -14.90 15.61
CA PRO A 67 -2.53 -15.40 16.44
C PRO A 67 -3.86 -15.48 15.67
N PRO A 68 -4.82 -16.31 16.13
CA PRO A 68 -6.18 -16.36 15.61
C PRO A 68 -6.83 -14.97 15.63
N GLN A 69 -7.52 -14.59 14.56
CA GLN A 69 -8.22 -13.28 14.44
C GLN A 69 -7.35 -12.05 14.75
N GLY A 70 -6.03 -12.20 14.75
CA GLY A 70 -5.09 -11.18 15.18
C GLY A 70 -4.25 -10.62 14.05
N THR A 71 -3.53 -9.54 14.36
CA THR A 71 -2.67 -8.84 13.42
C THR A 71 -1.24 -8.78 13.96
N ILE A 72 -0.27 -9.08 13.10
CA ILE A 72 1.15 -8.83 13.36
C ILE A 72 1.67 -7.75 12.41
N GLN A 73 2.72 -7.07 12.83
CA GLN A 73 3.46 -6.13 11.99
C GLN A 73 4.88 -6.64 11.80
N GLY A 74 5.46 -6.35 10.64
CA GLY A 74 6.83 -6.68 10.33
C GLY A 74 7.48 -5.64 9.42
N ARG A 75 8.78 -5.82 9.21
CA ARG A 75 9.60 -5.01 8.35
C ARG A 75 10.44 -5.89 7.44
N ALA A 76 10.57 -5.50 6.17
CA ALA A 76 11.41 -6.18 5.20
C ALA A 76 12.30 -5.19 4.44
N ILE A 77 13.47 -5.65 4.03
CA ILE A 77 14.36 -5.00 3.06
C ILE A 77 14.73 -6.07 2.04
N PHE A 78 14.46 -5.82 0.76
CA PHE A 78 14.96 -6.63 -0.35
C PHE A 78 16.11 -5.88 -1.01
N TYR A 79 17.33 -6.43 -0.93
CA TYR A 79 18.56 -5.66 -1.18
C TYR A 79 18.68 -5.17 -2.63
N ASP A 80 18.22 -5.97 -3.59
CA ASP A 80 18.24 -5.62 -5.02
C ASP A 80 17.08 -4.69 -5.44
N PHE A 81 16.18 -4.34 -4.51
CA PHE A 81 14.98 -3.54 -4.77
C PHE A 81 14.92 -2.32 -3.83
N PRO A 82 15.82 -1.32 -4.01
CA PRO A 82 15.91 -0.16 -3.13
C PRO A 82 14.69 0.78 -3.20
N ALA A 83 13.86 0.65 -4.24
CA ALA A 83 12.58 1.32 -4.38
C ALA A 83 11.45 0.27 -4.43
N PRO A 84 10.94 -0.20 -3.28
CA PRO A 84 10.00 -1.33 -3.24
C PRO A 84 8.55 -0.96 -3.60
N GLU A 85 8.24 0.30 -3.87
CA GLU A 85 6.92 0.76 -4.28
C GLU A 85 6.45 0.10 -5.58
N GLY A 86 5.16 -0.27 -5.64
CA GLY A 86 4.54 -0.89 -6.82
C GLY A 86 4.85 -2.38 -7.00
N HIS A 87 5.89 -2.90 -6.34
CA HIS A 87 6.10 -4.32 -6.17
C HIS A 87 5.00 -4.93 -5.29
N ARG A 88 4.90 -6.26 -5.25
CA ARG A 88 3.96 -6.96 -4.34
C ARG A 88 4.73 -7.78 -3.34
N LEU A 89 4.46 -7.57 -2.05
CA LEU A 89 4.94 -8.44 -0.99
C LEU A 89 3.99 -9.63 -0.87
N VAL A 90 4.52 -10.84 -0.86
CA VAL A 90 3.79 -12.09 -0.75
C VAL A 90 4.02 -12.67 0.64
N PHE A 91 2.97 -13.23 1.23
CA PHE A 91 3.03 -14.05 2.44
C PHE A 91 2.33 -15.39 2.18
N LYS A 92 3.06 -16.50 2.34
CA LYS A 92 2.57 -17.86 2.08
C LYS A 92 3.01 -18.85 3.18
N PRO A 93 2.29 -18.92 4.32
CA PRO A 93 2.51 -19.96 5.31
C PRO A 93 1.83 -21.27 4.86
N GLY A 94 2.63 -22.28 4.49
CA GLY A 94 2.10 -23.58 4.04
C GLY A 94 1.37 -23.49 2.69
N ASN A 95 0.08 -23.88 2.67
CA ASN A 95 -0.74 -23.95 1.44
C ASN A 95 -1.60 -22.69 1.21
N GLU A 96 -1.60 -21.76 2.14
CA GLU A 96 -2.40 -20.53 2.07
C GLU A 96 -1.51 -19.35 1.67
N ALA A 97 -2.03 -18.40 0.90
CA ALA A 97 -1.26 -17.27 0.41
C ALA A 97 -2.08 -15.98 0.38
N THR A 98 -1.41 -14.87 0.63
CA THR A 98 -1.91 -13.52 0.41
C THR A 98 -0.80 -12.64 -0.17
N PHE A 99 -1.16 -11.49 -0.73
CA PHE A 99 -0.19 -10.51 -1.18
C PHE A 99 -0.75 -9.10 -1.05
N ALA A 100 0.15 -8.13 -0.92
CA ALA A 100 -0.19 -6.71 -0.94
C ALA A 100 0.69 -5.98 -1.95
N VAL A 101 0.10 -5.09 -2.75
CA VAL A 101 0.86 -4.09 -3.49
C VAL A 101 1.48 -3.14 -2.46
N ILE A 102 2.80 -2.99 -2.52
CA ILE A 102 3.54 -2.10 -1.64
C ILE A 102 3.24 -0.68 -2.08
N GLN A 103 2.46 0.04 -1.27
CA GLN A 103 2.10 1.42 -1.55
C GLN A 103 3.32 2.32 -1.31
N GLY A 104 3.55 3.29 -2.19
CA GLY A 104 4.46 4.39 -1.87
C GLY A 104 3.94 5.18 -0.67
N ALA A 105 4.82 5.95 -0.03
CA ALA A 105 4.36 7.02 0.85
C ALA A 105 3.39 7.87 0.02
N ALA A 106 2.12 7.95 0.43
CA ALA A 106 1.11 8.71 -0.30
C ALA A 106 1.68 10.12 -0.51
N SER A 107 2.12 10.41 -1.74
CA SER A 107 2.60 11.74 -2.09
C SER A 107 1.40 12.65 -1.98
N SER A 108 1.29 13.33 -0.83
CA SER A 108 0.26 14.32 -0.59
C SER A 108 0.55 15.55 -1.44
N ILE A 109 0.34 15.44 -2.74
CA ILE A 109 -0.11 16.57 -3.55
C ILE A 109 -1.63 16.51 -3.51
N ARG A 110 -2.19 16.88 -2.35
CA ARG A 110 -3.56 17.34 -2.29
C ARG A 110 -3.54 18.71 -2.97
N THR A 111 -3.70 18.74 -4.29
CA THR A 111 -4.01 19.97 -5.01
C THR A 111 -5.30 20.49 -4.39
N LEU A 112 -5.18 21.46 -3.49
CA LEU A 112 -6.33 22.24 -3.06
C LEU A 112 -6.94 22.80 -4.36
N PRO A 113 -8.27 22.68 -4.56
CA PRO A 113 -8.88 23.37 -5.68
C PRO A 113 -8.49 24.84 -5.58
N PRO A 114 -8.08 25.50 -6.69
CA PRO A 114 -7.75 26.91 -6.64
C PRO A 114 -8.95 27.65 -6.04
N THR A 115 -8.72 28.32 -4.91
CA THR A 115 -9.70 29.19 -4.28
C THR A 115 -10.14 30.17 -5.36
N LYS A 116 -11.41 30.10 -5.78
CA LYS A 116 -11.98 31.09 -6.70
C LYS A 116 -11.77 32.45 -6.06
N THR A 117 -10.82 33.21 -6.60
CA THR A 117 -10.65 34.62 -6.29
C THR A 117 -11.99 35.27 -6.58
N SER A 118 -12.66 35.73 -5.51
CA SER A 118 -13.90 36.48 -5.61
C SER A 118 -13.60 37.70 -6.47
N GLN A 119 -14.15 37.72 -7.69
CA GLN A 119 -14.03 38.85 -8.61
C GLN A 119 -14.66 40.06 -7.93
N ALA A 120 -13.83 41.05 -7.63
CA ALA A 120 -14.26 42.38 -7.29
C ALA A 120 -15.13 42.92 -8.43
N ASN A 121 -16.34 43.31 -8.08
CA ASN A 121 -17.33 43.92 -8.95
C ASN A 121 -16.83 45.32 -9.37
N PRO A 122 -16.53 45.62 -10.64
CA PRO A 122 -16.26 46.99 -11.04
C PRO A 122 -17.58 47.72 -11.29
N SER A 123 -17.91 48.65 -10.39
CA SER A 123 -18.93 49.68 -10.60
C SER A 123 -18.68 50.40 -11.93
N ARG A 124 -19.54 50.18 -12.93
CA ARG A 124 -19.54 50.95 -14.17
C ARG A 124 -20.32 52.25 -13.97
N SER A 125 -19.58 53.35 -13.83
CA SER A 125 -20.07 54.69 -14.11
C SER A 125 -19.72 55.09 -15.56
N ALA A 126 -20.62 55.86 -16.16
CA ALA A 126 -20.50 56.67 -17.38
C ALA A 126 -20.60 55.96 -18.75
N THR A 127 -21.81 55.99 -19.31
CA THR A 127 -22.01 56.15 -20.76
C THR A 127 -22.96 57.32 -20.97
N ASN A 128 -22.43 58.52 -21.22
CA ASN A 128 -23.20 59.59 -21.82
C ASN A 128 -22.62 59.82 -23.22
N LYS A 129 -23.31 59.29 -24.24
CA LYS A 129 -22.93 59.41 -25.64
C LYS A 129 -23.96 60.31 -26.32
N SER A 130 -23.57 61.56 -26.53
CA SER A 130 -24.28 62.50 -27.38
C SER A 130 -24.26 62.03 -28.84
N ARG A 131 -25.44 61.90 -29.46
CA ARG A 131 -25.75 62.33 -30.83
C ARG A 131 -27.20 61.96 -31.16
N SER A 132 -28.05 62.99 -31.25
CA SER A 132 -29.28 62.98 -32.04
C SER A 132 -29.05 63.88 -33.26
N ASN A 133 -29.73 63.52 -34.35
CA ASN A 133 -29.81 64.26 -35.62
C ASN A 133 -30.22 65.72 -35.45
#